data_AF-A0A9E4HMQ8-F1
#
_entry.id   AF-A0A9E4HMQ8-F1
#
_cell.length_a   1.000
_cell.length_b   1.000
_cell.length_c   1.000
_cell.angle_alpha   90.00
_cell.angle_beta   90.00
_cell.angle_gamma   90.00
#
_symmetry.space_group_name_H-M   'P 1'
#
loop_
_entity.id
_entity.type
_entity.pdbx_description
1 polymer ?
#
loop_
_entity_poly.entity_id
_entity_poly.type
_entity_poly.pdbx_seq_one_letter_code
_entity_poly.pdbx_strand_id
1 'polypeptide(L)'
;MAVRYHPLVREALARHGVRPTPSTRPEIVHEYVNDLYRYELRRLRRRLVRGEVAKPDYASLVVDLRRKYMLVSVPLRQWTVREP
;
A
#
# COMPACT_ATOMS: atom_id res chain seq x y z
N MET A 1 -13.36 -1.24 20.52
CA MET A 1 -12.86 0.15 20.50
C MET A 1 -12.91 0.65 19.07
N ALA A 2 -13.55 1.79 18.82
CA ALA A 2 -13.57 2.39 17.50
C ALA A 2 -12.23 3.10 17.24
N VAL A 3 -11.66 2.90 16.06
CA VAL A 3 -10.41 3.49 15.59
C VAL A 3 -10.72 4.59 14.59
N ARG A 4 -10.15 5.78 14.81
CA ARG A 4 -10.25 6.88 13.85
C ARG A 4 -9.01 6.89 12.96
N TYR A 5 -9.18 6.47 11.70
CA TYR A 5 -8.12 6.56 10.69
C TYR A 5 -7.84 8.02 10.31
N HIS A 6 -6.56 8.35 10.10
CA HIS A 6 -6.14 9.64 9.58
C HIS A 6 -6.75 9.87 8.18
N PRO A 7 -7.30 11.06 7.86
CA PRO A 7 -7.98 11.33 6.59
C PRO A 7 -7.13 10.99 5.35
N LEU A 8 -5.86 11.40 5.34
CA LEU A 8 -4.93 11.08 4.24
C LEU A 8 -4.70 9.58 4.06
N VAL A 9 -4.71 8.81 5.16
CA VAL A 9 -4.57 7.36 5.10
C VAL A 9 -5.83 6.73 4.53
N ARG A 10 -7.02 7.19 4.92
CA ARG A 10 -8.28 6.71 4.33
C ARG A 10 -8.34 6.97 2.83
N GLU A 11 -7.92 8.15 2.40
CA GLU A 11 -7.90 8.51 0.98
C GLU A 11 -6.92 7.63 0.19
N ALA A 12 -5.70 7.45 0.71
CA ALA A 12 -4.71 6.57 0.10
C ALA A 12 -5.21 5.12 0.00
N LEU A 13 -5.80 4.59 1.08
CA LEU A 13 -6.41 3.25 1.10
C LEU A 13 -7.52 3.11 0.06
N ALA A 14 -8.38 4.12 -0.09
CA ALA A 14 -9.46 4.09 -1.05
C ALA A 14 -8.96 3.99 -2.50
N ARG A 15 -7.81 4.58 -2.83
CA ARG A 15 -7.15 4.43 -4.15
C ARG A 15 -6.66 3.01 -4.42
N HIS A 16 -6.47 2.20 -3.38
CA HIS A 16 -6.19 0.77 -3.46
C HIS A 16 -7.45 -0.11 -3.34
N GLY A 17 -8.64 0.48 -3.34
CA GLY A 17 -9.90 -0.24 -3.18
C GLY A 17 -10.24 -0.62 -1.74
N VAL A 18 -9.51 -0.10 -0.75
CA VAL A 18 -9.66 -0.45 0.66
C VAL A 18 -10.39 0.67 1.40
N ARG A 19 -11.50 0.34 2.06
CA ARG A 19 -12.31 1.30 2.82
C ARG A 19 -12.53 0.77 4.24
N PRO A 20 -11.59 1.02 5.17
CA PRO A 20 -11.74 0.53 6.54
C PRO A 20 -12.85 1.29 7.27
N THR A 21 -13.54 0.58 8.14
CA THR A 21 -14.51 1.14 9.08
C THR A 21 -13.83 1.47 10.41
N PRO A 22 -14.47 2.23 11.31
CA PRO A 22 -13.92 2.45 12.64
C PRO A 22 -13.70 1.16 13.46
N SER A 23 -14.41 0.07 13.17
CA SER A 23 -14.16 -1.23 13.82
C SER A 23 -13.06 -2.05 13.15
N THR A 24 -12.58 -1.64 11.97
CA THR A 24 -11.51 -2.34 11.27
C THR A 24 -10.17 -2.01 11.91
N ARG A 25 -9.47 -3.03 12.41
CA ARG A 25 -8.14 -2.91 13.01
C ARG A 25 -7.09 -2.49 11.96
N PRO A 26 -6.31 -1.42 12.19
CA PRO A 26 -5.28 -0.96 11.26
C PRO A 26 -4.27 -2.03 10.87
N GLU A 27 -3.94 -2.96 11.77
CA GLU A 27 -2.97 -4.03 11.51
C GLU A 27 -3.41 -4.91 10.33
N ILE A 28 -4.69 -5.28 10.30
CA ILE A 28 -5.29 -6.12 9.25
C ILE A 28 -5.25 -5.38 7.90
N VAL A 29 -5.57 -4.08 7.93
CA VAL A 29 -5.57 -3.24 6.72
C VAL A 29 -4.15 -3.08 6.19
N HIS A 30 -3.18 -2.84 7.06
CA HIS A 30 -1.78 -2.71 6.70
C HIS A 30 -1.25 -4.01 6.08
N GLU A 31 -1.53 -5.15 6.70
CA GLU A 31 -1.16 -6.48 6.18
C GLU A 31 -1.74 -6.71 4.78
N TYR A 32 -3.04 -6.45 4.60
CA TYR A 32 -3.69 -6.56 3.30
C TYR A 32 -3.01 -5.71 2.21
N VAL A 33 -2.74 -4.43 2.49
CA VAL A 33 -2.09 -3.52 1.53
C VAL A 33 -0.65 -3.94 1.24
N ASN A 34 0.06 -4.44 2.25
CA ASN A 34 1.41 -4.95 2.10
C ASN A 34 1.46 -6.21 1.20
N ASP A 35 0.49 -7.11 1.34
CA ASP A 35 0.39 -8.28 0.46
C ASP A 35 0.01 -7.91 -0.97
N LEU A 36 -0.88 -6.92 -1.15
CA LEU A 36 -1.18 -6.35 -2.46
C LEU A 36 0.08 -5.75 -3.11
N TYR A 37 0.88 -5.00 -2.36
CA TYR A 37 2.15 -4.46 -2.82
C TYR A 37 3.14 -5.57 -3.24
N ARG A 38 3.31 -6.61 -2.41
CA ARG A 38 4.15 -7.78 -2.72
C ARG A 38 3.66 -8.53 -3.95
N TYR A 39 2.36 -8.65 -4.14
CA TYR A 39 1.78 -9.25 -5.34
C TYR A 39 2.17 -8.45 -6.58
N GLU A 40 2.03 -7.12 -6.56
CA GLU A 40 2.37 -6.26 -7.71
C GLU A 40 3.87 -6.28 -8.01
N LEU A 41 4.75 -6.31 -7.00
CA LEU A 41 6.19 -6.49 -7.21
C LEU A 41 6.50 -7.81 -7.90
N ARG A 42 5.89 -8.92 -7.43
CA ARG A 42 6.07 -10.24 -8.05
C ARG A 42 5.54 -10.24 -9.49
N ARG A 43 4.42 -9.58 -9.75
CA ARG A 43 3.88 -9.41 -11.08
C ARG A 43 4.85 -8.63 -11.97
N LEU A 44 5.39 -7.49 -11.52
CA LEU A 44 6.35 -6.70 -12.28
C LEU A 44 7.63 -7.50 -12.59
N ARG A 45 8.15 -8.27 -11.62
CA ARG A 45 9.28 -9.18 -11.84
C ARG A 45 8.96 -10.24 -12.89
N ARG A 46 7.77 -10.85 -12.87
CA ARG A 46 7.35 -11.80 -13.91
C ARG A 46 7.30 -11.17 -15.29
N ARG A 47 6.85 -9.92 -15.41
CA ARG A 47 6.86 -9.18 -16.67
C ARG A 47 8.27 -8.97 -17.21
N LEU A 48 9.23 -8.61 -16.34
CA LEU A 48 10.64 -8.51 -16.70
C LEU A 48 11.19 -9.86 -17.20
N VAL A 49 10.94 -10.94 -16.47
CA VAL A 49 11.42 -12.29 -16.86
C VAL A 49 10.84 -12.75 -18.20
N ARG A 50 9.59 -12.35 -18.51
CA ARG A 50 8.95 -12.62 -19.81
C ARG A 50 9.37 -11.66 -20.92
N GLY A 51 10.23 -10.67 -20.65
CA GLY A 51 10.67 -9.68 -21.63
C GLY A 51 9.63 -8.61 -21.97
N GLU A 52 8.52 -8.53 -21.24
CA GLU A 52 7.45 -7.52 -21.45
C GLU A 52 7.84 -6.11 -20.97
N VAL A 53 8.99 -5.99 -20.30
CA VAL A 53 9.56 -4.76 -19.77
C VAL A 53 11.04 -4.81 -20.05
N ALA A 54 11.59 -3.76 -20.65
CA ALA A 54 13.02 -3.67 -20.85
C ALA A 54 13.74 -3.53 -19.50
N LYS A 55 14.87 -4.21 -19.32
CA LYS A 55 15.64 -4.19 -18.06
C LYS A 55 16.00 -2.77 -17.58
N PRO A 56 16.37 -1.81 -18.44
CA PRO A 56 16.63 -0.43 -18.00
C PRO A 56 15.42 0.25 -17.34
N ASP A 57 14.21 -0.07 -17.80
CA ASP A 57 12.97 0.56 -17.32
C ASP A 57 12.46 -0.06 -16.01
N TYR A 58 12.91 -1.27 -15.67
CA TYR A 58 12.43 -2.01 -14.51
C TYR A 58 12.62 -1.24 -13.20
N ALA A 59 13.76 -0.56 -13.03
CA ALA A 59 14.05 0.20 -11.82
C ALA A 59 13.04 1.34 -11.63
N SER A 60 12.77 2.11 -12.68
CA SER A 60 11.78 3.21 -12.66
C SER A 60 10.38 2.69 -12.35
N LEU A 61 9.97 1.57 -12.96
CA LEU A 61 8.67 0.95 -12.68
C LEU A 61 8.52 0.47 -11.23
N VAL A 62 9.60 -0.02 -10.61
CA VAL A 62 9.61 -0.37 -9.17
C VAL A 62 9.46 0.89 -8.31
N VAL A 63 10.15 1.98 -8.66
CA VAL A 63 10.04 3.26 -7.95
C VAL A 63 8.62 3.80 -8.01
N ASP A 64 8.00 3.79 -9.20
CA ASP A 64 6.62 4.24 -9.38
C ASP A 64 5.64 3.37 -8.58
N LEU A 65 5.86 2.05 -8.56
CA LEU A 65 5.07 1.15 -7.73
C LEU A 65 5.23 1.47 -6.24
N ARG A 66 6.46 1.72 -5.77
CA ARG A 66 6.72 2.10 -4.38
C ARG A 66 6.05 3.43 -4.01
N ARG A 67 6.03 4.40 -4.93
CA ARG A 67 5.30 5.68 -4.76
C ARG A 67 3.79 5.44 -4.64
N LYS A 68 3.23 4.56 -5.48
CA LYS A 68 1.82 4.17 -5.42
C LYS A 68 1.45 3.55 -4.07
N TYR A 69 2.32 2.72 -3.49
CA TYR A 69 2.11 2.04 -2.21
C TYR A 69 2.88 2.66 -1.04
N MET A 70 3.14 3.98 -1.09
CA MET A 70 3.96 4.68 -0.07
C MET A 70 3.46 4.43 1.36
N LEU A 71 2.15 4.23 1.51
CA LEU A 71 1.49 3.94 2.78
C LEU A 71 2.08 2.71 3.51
N VAL A 72 2.59 1.70 2.80
CA VAL A 72 3.26 0.51 3.39
C VAL A 72 4.56 0.89 4.13
N SER A 73 5.15 2.04 3.79
CA SER A 73 6.35 2.54 4.49
C SER A 73 6.02 3.45 5.68
N VAL A 74 4.74 3.79 5.89
CA VAL A 74 4.28 4.65 6.99
C VAL A 74 4.03 3.78 8.23
N PRO A 75 4.68 4.07 9.38
CA PRO A 75 4.43 3.34 10.61
C PRO A 75 2.95 3.34 11.02
N LEU A 76 2.43 2.17 11.41
CA LEU A 76 1.03 1.97 11.80
C LEU A 76 0.50 2.99 12.84
N ARG A 77 1.34 3.43 13.79
CA ARG A 77 0.98 4.46 14.78
C ARG A 77 0.57 5.81 14.16
N GLN A 78 0.97 6.09 12.92
CA GLN A 78 0.64 7.30 12.16
C GLN A 78 -0.61 7.11 11.29
N TRP A 79 -1.17 5.90 11.21
CA TRP A 79 -2.38 5.64 10.42
C TRP A 79 -3.66 6.08 11.11
N THR A 80 -3.60 6.26 12.43
CA THR A 80 -4.72 6.61 13.28
C THR A 80 -4.43 7.91 14.00
N VAL A 81 -5.47 8.71 14.22
CA VAL A 81 -5.37 9.87 15.12
C VAL A 81 -5.64 9.40 16.54
N ARG A 82 -4.79 9.77 17.50
CA ARG A 82 -5.18 9.70 18.92
C ARG A 82 -6.13 10.87 19.17
N GLU A 83 -7.28 10.61 19.78
CA GLU A 83 -8.02 11.68 20.43
C GLU A 83 -7.19 12.17 21.63
N PRO A 84 -7.08 13.49 21.83
CA PRO A 84 -6.35 14.08 22.96
C PRO A 84 -6.97 13.71 24.31
#